data_AF-A0A952WH98-F1
#
_entry.id   AF-A0A952WH98-F1
#
_cell.length_a   1.000
_cell.length_b   1.000
_cell.length_c   1.000
_cell.angle_alpha   90.00
_cell.angle_beta   90.00
_cell.angle_gamma   90.00
#
_symmetry.space_group_name_H-M   'P 1'
#
loop_
_entity.id
_entity.type
_entity.pdbx_description
1 polymer ?
#
loop_
_entity_poly.entity_id
_entity_poly.type
_entity_poly.pdbx_seq_one_letter_code
_entity_poly.pdbx_strand_id
1 'polypeptide(L)'
;MDPRATTWSGLLAVWSDFARSAGALPKTGNLGLLRRSVPAIIGLQALAHALEHMDCLPGDEYRAGQDRAALIARTLRAEIESIWRPDAMPQEIAHVVAEAEKALRATHEAGYEYVPESDPFQMPVGSEPLRDWRERRRFQGTMVAAPVSKRVRAGLPVLFVGPAYGRPLAKEELLDLGALLPGCLWGRVRRMRQVYETSNSRGTFQVAATQGKAGVGAEILIPIDDSAGADRDSCQVHVSREGTSEVVNTRGSL
;
A
#
# COMPACT_ATOMS: atom_id res chain seq x y z
N MET A 1 -24.61 19.69 -2.29
CA MET A 1 -23.58 19.65 -1.23
C MET A 1 -22.38 18.96 -1.84
N ASP A 2 -21.23 19.61 -1.94
CA ASP A 2 -20.02 18.97 -2.48
C ASP A 2 -19.59 17.85 -1.51
N PRO A 3 -19.64 16.57 -1.92
CA PRO A 3 -19.26 15.45 -1.06
C PRO A 3 -17.78 15.50 -0.63
N ARG A 4 -16.96 16.40 -1.20
CA ARG A 4 -15.53 16.54 -0.91
C ARG A 4 -15.20 17.51 0.23
N ALA A 5 -16.18 18.16 0.84
CA ALA A 5 -15.95 19.16 1.88
C ALA A 5 -16.68 18.87 3.21
N THR A 6 -16.85 17.59 3.58
CA THR A 6 -17.25 17.27 4.95
C THR A 6 -16.12 17.65 5.89
N THR A 7 -16.25 18.79 6.55
CA THR A 7 -15.31 19.25 7.58
C THR A 7 -15.42 18.37 8.83
N TRP A 8 -14.41 18.42 9.70
CA TRP A 8 -14.47 17.76 11.02
C TRP A 8 -15.73 18.13 11.82
N SER A 9 -16.20 19.38 11.72
CA SER A 9 -17.46 19.81 12.35
C SER A 9 -18.69 19.13 11.73
N GLY A 10 -18.68 18.88 10.42
CA GLY A 10 -19.72 18.13 9.72
C GLY A 10 -19.77 16.67 10.19
N LEU A 11 -18.61 16.00 10.28
CA LEU A 11 -18.52 14.63 10.82
C LEU A 11 -19.01 14.56 12.27
N LEU A 12 -18.62 15.51 13.12
CA LEU A 12 -19.04 15.56 14.50
C LEU A 12 -20.56 15.75 14.64
N ALA A 13 -21.18 16.58 13.79
CA ALA A 13 -22.62 16.75 13.76
C ALA A 13 -23.33 15.44 13.40
N VAL A 14 -22.85 14.73 12.36
CA VAL A 14 -23.37 13.43 11.94
C VAL A 14 -23.25 12.39 13.06
N TRP A 15 -22.09 12.30 13.73
CA TRP A 15 -21.91 11.39 14.86
C TRP A 15 -22.78 11.75 16.06
N SER A 16 -23.00 13.03 16.32
CA SER A 16 -23.89 13.50 17.38
C SER A 16 -25.35 13.12 17.11
N ASP A 17 -25.81 13.27 15.87
CA ASP A 17 -27.15 12.87 15.45
C ASP A 17 -27.32 11.34 15.46
N PHE A 18 -26.29 10.59 15.06
CA PHE A 18 -26.26 9.14 15.18
C PHE A 18 -26.35 8.68 16.64
N ALA A 19 -25.56 9.28 17.54
CA ALA A 19 -25.63 9.00 18.97
C ALA A 19 -27.00 9.35 19.58
N ARG A 20 -27.58 10.50 19.18
CA ARG A 20 -28.91 10.93 19.64
C ARG A 20 -30.00 9.95 19.20
N SER A 21 -30.00 9.55 17.92
CA SER A 21 -30.99 8.61 17.38
C SER A 21 -30.86 7.21 18.00
N ALA A 22 -29.63 6.74 18.26
CA ALA A 22 -29.38 5.51 19.00
C ALA A 22 -29.97 5.54 20.43
N GLY A 23 -30.06 6.72 21.04
CA GLY A 23 -30.68 6.91 22.35
C GLY A 23 -32.17 6.56 22.40
N ALA A 24 -32.87 6.57 21.25
CA ALA A 24 -34.27 6.16 21.13
C ALA A 24 -34.45 4.64 20.89
N LEU A 25 -33.38 3.91 20.57
CA LEU A 25 -33.46 2.47 20.34
C LEU A 25 -33.79 1.71 21.64
N PRO A 26 -34.53 0.58 21.53
CA PRO A 26 -34.76 -0.34 22.65
C PRO A 26 -33.46 -0.73 23.36
N LYS A 27 -33.54 -0.98 24.68
CA LYS A 27 -32.38 -1.40 25.48
C LYS A 27 -32.05 -2.89 25.32
N THR A 28 -32.98 -3.68 24.80
CA THR A 28 -32.91 -5.15 24.69
C THR A 28 -32.96 -5.61 23.22
N GLY A 29 -32.59 -6.87 22.98
CA GLY A 29 -32.50 -7.46 21.64
C GLY A 29 -31.43 -6.81 20.76
N ASN A 30 -31.49 -7.07 19.45
CA ASN A 30 -30.50 -6.61 18.48
C ASN A 30 -30.37 -5.09 18.41
N LEU A 31 -31.48 -4.35 18.55
CA LEU A 31 -31.44 -2.89 18.60
C LEU A 31 -30.76 -2.37 19.87
N GLY A 32 -30.85 -3.13 20.97
CA GLY A 32 -30.08 -2.87 22.18
C GLY A 32 -28.59 -3.14 22.02
N LEU A 33 -28.19 -4.20 21.29
CA LEU A 33 -26.80 -4.47 20.93
C LEU A 33 -26.23 -3.34 20.07
N LEU A 34 -26.98 -2.92 19.03
CA LEU A 34 -26.62 -1.81 18.16
C LEU A 34 -26.45 -0.52 18.96
N ARG A 35 -27.42 -0.19 19.82
CA ARG A 35 -27.36 0.99 20.70
C ARG A 35 -26.07 1.02 21.53
N ARG A 36 -25.69 -0.12 22.11
CA ARG A 36 -24.45 -0.22 22.91
C ARG A 36 -23.18 -0.14 22.05
N SER A 37 -23.25 -0.53 20.78
CA SER A 37 -22.11 -0.51 19.86
C SER A 37 -21.79 0.89 19.32
N VAL A 38 -22.75 1.82 19.38
CA VAL A 38 -22.64 3.16 18.77
C VAL A 38 -21.39 3.94 19.19
N PRO A 39 -21.01 4.02 20.48
CA PRO A 39 -19.77 4.72 20.86
C PRO A 39 -18.52 4.14 20.18
N ALA A 40 -18.40 2.80 20.13
CA ALA A 40 -17.26 2.15 19.51
C ALA A 40 -17.25 2.29 17.97
N ILE A 41 -18.43 2.26 17.34
CA ILE A 41 -18.58 2.54 15.90
C ILE A 41 -18.09 3.96 15.57
N ILE A 42 -18.54 4.96 16.33
CA ILE A 42 -18.10 6.36 16.18
C ILE A 42 -16.58 6.45 16.39
N GLY A 43 -16.05 5.78 17.42
CA GLY A 43 -14.62 5.76 17.70
C GLY A 43 -13.79 5.19 16.55
N LEU A 44 -14.23 4.10 15.91
CA LEU A 44 -13.53 3.50 14.77
C LEU A 44 -13.58 4.39 13.52
N GLN A 45 -14.72 5.03 13.25
CA GLN A 45 -14.83 5.99 12.16
C GLN A 45 -13.95 7.22 12.39
N ALA A 46 -13.97 7.78 13.60
CA ALA A 46 -13.12 8.90 13.96
C ALA A 46 -11.63 8.56 13.84
N LEU A 47 -11.24 7.35 14.27
CA LEU A 47 -9.89 6.85 14.09
C LEU A 47 -9.52 6.74 12.61
N ALA A 48 -10.37 6.14 11.77
CA ALA A 48 -10.12 6.01 10.34
C ALA A 48 -9.89 7.37 9.66
N HIS A 49 -10.70 8.38 10.00
CA HIS A 49 -10.52 9.75 9.49
C HIS A 49 -9.26 10.42 10.04
N ALA A 50 -8.94 10.26 11.32
CA ALA A 50 -7.70 10.80 11.89
C ALA A 50 -6.45 10.21 11.22
N LEU A 51 -6.49 8.92 10.86
CA LEU A 51 -5.40 8.22 10.18
C LEU A 51 -5.09 8.80 8.79
N GLU A 52 -6.06 9.44 8.12
CA GLU A 52 -5.82 10.13 6.84
C GLU A 52 -4.92 11.37 6.98
N HIS A 53 -4.79 11.91 8.19
CA HIS A 53 -4.00 13.09 8.50
C HIS A 53 -2.70 12.78 9.24
N MET A 54 -2.35 11.50 9.41
CA MET A 54 -1.13 11.08 10.09
C MET A 54 0.13 11.70 9.48
N ASP A 55 0.11 11.95 8.18
CA ASP A 55 1.23 12.55 7.44
C ASP A 55 1.53 14.00 7.85
N CYS A 56 0.63 14.65 8.57
CA CYS A 56 0.86 15.98 9.15
C CYS A 56 1.64 15.94 10.46
N LEU A 57 1.86 14.76 11.05
CA LEU A 57 2.59 14.61 12.30
C LEU A 57 4.12 14.68 12.07
N PRO A 58 4.87 15.30 12.99
CA PRO A 58 6.32 15.14 13.08
C PRO A 58 6.72 13.67 13.11
N GLY A 59 7.92 13.34 12.60
CA GLY A 59 8.34 11.95 12.43
C GLY A 59 8.44 11.14 13.73
N ASP A 60 8.78 11.79 14.85
CA ASP A 60 8.78 11.22 16.20
C ASP A 60 7.37 11.01 16.76
N GLU A 61 6.45 11.93 16.50
CA GLU A 61 5.03 11.80 16.85
C GLU A 61 4.29 10.77 15.97
N TYR A 62 4.69 10.60 14.71
CA TYR A 62 4.06 9.69 13.76
C TYR A 62 4.03 8.26 14.29
N ARG A 63 5.18 7.76 14.79
CA ARG A 63 5.26 6.39 15.32
C ARG A 63 4.43 6.21 16.57
N ALA A 64 4.51 7.15 17.51
CA ALA A 64 3.68 7.13 18.71
C ALA A 64 2.18 7.18 18.36
N GLY A 65 1.83 7.94 17.32
CA GLY A 65 0.48 8.02 16.75
C GLY A 65 0.00 6.67 16.21
N GLN A 66 0.85 5.95 15.46
CA GLN A 66 0.53 4.61 14.95
C GLN A 66 0.32 3.60 16.08
N ASP A 67 1.23 3.55 17.05
CA ASP A 67 1.13 2.63 18.19
C ASP A 67 -0.15 2.90 19.00
N ARG A 68 -0.47 4.19 19.21
CA ARG A 68 -1.70 4.61 19.88
C ARG A 68 -2.94 4.25 19.05
N ALA A 69 -2.91 4.48 17.74
CA ALA A 69 -4.01 4.13 16.85
C ALA A 69 -4.28 2.63 16.83
N ALA A 70 -3.23 1.81 16.80
CA ALA A 70 -3.34 0.35 16.87
C ALA A 70 -3.97 -0.11 18.19
N LEU A 71 -3.60 0.50 19.32
CA LEU A 71 -4.21 0.23 20.60
C LEU A 71 -5.70 0.61 20.62
N ILE A 72 -6.06 1.80 20.13
CA ILE A 72 -7.45 2.27 20.06
C ILE A 72 -8.28 1.33 19.18
N ALA A 73 -7.81 1.01 17.97
CA ALA A 73 -8.51 0.10 17.07
C ALA A 73 -8.78 -1.26 17.72
N ARG A 74 -7.77 -1.84 18.39
CA ARG A 74 -7.91 -3.12 19.09
C ARG A 74 -8.93 -3.06 20.22
N THR A 75 -8.89 -2.00 21.04
CA THR A 75 -9.82 -1.80 22.15
C THR A 75 -11.26 -1.68 21.66
N LEU A 76 -11.51 -0.81 20.68
CA LEU A 76 -12.85 -0.59 20.12
C LEU A 76 -13.39 -1.83 19.42
N ARG A 77 -12.54 -2.57 18.69
CA ARG A 77 -12.93 -3.85 18.08
C ARG A 77 -13.36 -4.87 19.14
N ALA A 78 -12.55 -5.05 20.19
CA ALA A 78 -12.85 -5.98 21.27
C ALA A 78 -14.17 -5.60 21.99
N GLU A 79 -14.44 -4.31 22.16
CA GLU A 79 -15.70 -3.82 22.72
C GLU A 79 -16.89 -4.24 21.86
N ILE A 80 -16.86 -3.98 20.54
CA ILE A 80 -17.94 -4.39 19.63
C ILE A 80 -18.10 -5.91 19.63
N GLU A 81 -17.01 -6.66 19.52
CA GLU A 81 -17.06 -8.13 19.57
C GLU A 81 -17.70 -8.63 20.88
N SER A 82 -17.39 -7.99 22.01
CA SER A 82 -17.97 -8.36 23.31
C SER A 82 -19.47 -8.07 23.39
N ILE A 83 -19.95 -6.99 22.75
CA ILE A 83 -21.36 -6.60 22.73
C ILE A 83 -22.19 -7.60 21.93
N TRP A 84 -21.66 -8.08 20.81
CA TRP A 84 -22.39 -8.95 19.90
C TRP A 84 -22.29 -10.43 20.26
N ARG A 85 -21.37 -10.89 21.12
CA ARG A 85 -21.36 -12.30 21.56
C ARG A 85 -22.58 -12.67 22.41
N PRO A 86 -23.26 -13.80 22.16
CA PRO A 86 -22.96 -14.85 21.17
C PRO A 86 -23.61 -14.65 19.79
N ASP A 87 -24.40 -13.60 19.62
CA ASP A 87 -25.10 -13.27 18.38
C ASP A 87 -24.14 -12.94 17.23
N ALA A 88 -24.65 -13.02 15.99
CA ALA A 88 -23.90 -12.63 14.81
C ALA A 88 -23.84 -11.10 14.70
N MET A 89 -22.63 -10.55 14.54
CA MET A 89 -22.42 -9.13 14.27
C MET A 89 -22.95 -8.76 12.86
N PRO A 90 -23.73 -7.68 12.71
CA PRO A 90 -24.15 -7.17 11.42
C PRO A 90 -22.98 -6.84 10.50
N GLN A 91 -23.15 -7.12 9.21
CA GLN A 91 -22.10 -6.92 8.21
C GLN A 91 -21.64 -5.46 8.11
N GLU A 92 -22.54 -4.51 8.32
CA GLU A 92 -22.26 -3.08 8.28
C GLU A 92 -21.29 -2.68 9.40
N ILE A 93 -21.43 -3.26 10.60
CA ILE A 93 -20.52 -3.00 11.72
C ILE A 93 -19.16 -3.64 11.43
N ALA A 94 -19.15 -4.88 10.92
CA ALA A 94 -17.91 -5.53 10.50
C ALA A 94 -17.16 -4.73 9.42
N HIS A 95 -17.90 -4.05 8.52
CA HIS A 95 -17.31 -3.16 7.53
C HIS A 95 -16.63 -1.94 8.16
N VAL A 96 -17.24 -1.32 9.19
CA VAL A 96 -16.60 -0.20 9.91
C VAL A 96 -15.28 -0.63 10.57
N VAL A 97 -15.26 -1.81 11.20
CA VAL A 97 -14.03 -2.39 11.77
C VAL A 97 -12.98 -2.58 10.67
N ALA A 98 -13.37 -3.18 9.54
CA ALA A 98 -12.46 -3.45 8.43
C ALA A 98 -11.87 -2.18 7.81
N GLU A 99 -12.67 -1.11 7.66
CA GLU A 99 -12.19 0.17 7.14
C GLU A 99 -11.21 0.85 8.10
N ALA A 100 -11.44 0.81 9.41
CA ALA A 100 -10.49 1.35 10.39
C ALA A 100 -9.16 0.58 10.39
N GLU A 101 -9.20 -0.76 10.32
CA GLU A 101 -8.00 -1.58 10.22
C GLU A 101 -7.25 -1.37 8.90
N LYS A 102 -7.98 -1.17 7.80
CA LYS A 102 -7.42 -0.83 6.49
C LYS A 102 -6.76 0.54 6.49
N ALA A 103 -7.38 1.54 7.11
CA ALA A 103 -6.78 2.86 7.29
C ALA A 103 -5.49 2.78 8.11
N LEU A 104 -5.48 1.96 9.17
CA LEU A 104 -4.28 1.75 9.99
C LEU A 104 -3.16 1.08 9.18
N ARG A 105 -3.46 0.00 8.45
CA ARG A 105 -2.49 -0.65 7.55
C ARG A 105 -1.91 0.32 6.52
N ALA A 106 -2.74 1.19 5.95
CA ALA A 106 -2.29 2.19 4.98
C ALA A 106 -1.21 3.12 5.55
N THR A 107 -1.20 3.41 6.85
CA THR A 107 -0.13 4.22 7.46
C THR A 107 1.23 3.51 7.51
N HIS A 108 1.25 2.18 7.45
CA HIS A 108 2.47 1.36 7.40
C HIS A 108 2.94 1.10 5.95
N GLU A 109 1.99 0.99 5.02
CA GLU A 109 2.25 0.68 3.60
C GLU A 109 2.48 1.94 2.73
N ALA A 110 2.25 3.13 3.29
CA ALA A 110 2.45 4.39 2.58
C ALA A 110 3.92 4.64 2.23
N GLY A 111 4.14 5.33 1.12
CA GLY A 111 5.46 5.69 0.64
C GLY A 111 5.41 6.79 -0.41
N TYR A 112 6.48 6.94 -1.16
CA TYR A 112 6.61 7.92 -2.24
C TYR A 112 6.85 7.21 -3.56
N GLU A 113 6.12 7.61 -4.59
CA GLU A 113 6.31 7.19 -5.97
C GLU A 113 6.98 8.31 -6.76
N TYR A 114 8.00 7.96 -7.55
CA TYR A 114 8.53 8.82 -8.60
C TYR A 114 7.94 8.38 -9.93
N VAL A 115 7.42 9.33 -10.71
CA VAL A 115 6.78 9.11 -12.01
C VAL A 115 7.42 10.01 -13.07
N PRO A 116 7.71 9.53 -14.28
CA PRO A 116 8.27 10.37 -15.34
C PRO A 116 7.29 11.44 -15.81
N GLU A 117 7.82 12.63 -16.12
CA GLU A 117 7.07 13.76 -16.66
C GLU A 117 6.66 13.57 -18.12
N SER A 118 7.49 12.87 -18.90
CA SER A 118 7.34 12.77 -20.35
C SER A 118 7.76 11.41 -20.90
N ASP A 119 7.15 11.05 -22.02
CA ASP A 119 7.51 9.88 -22.82
C ASP A 119 8.60 10.17 -23.85
N PRO A 120 9.45 9.17 -24.19
CA PRO A 120 9.69 7.93 -23.46
C PRO A 120 10.68 8.15 -22.32
N PHE A 121 10.42 7.56 -21.15
CA PHE A 121 11.38 7.59 -20.04
C PHE A 121 12.17 6.28 -19.98
N GLN A 122 13.48 6.38 -19.75
CA GLN A 122 14.33 5.26 -19.42
C GLN A 122 15.07 5.60 -18.13
N MET A 123 15.11 4.66 -17.19
CA MET A 123 15.72 4.89 -15.88
C MET A 123 17.19 5.33 -16.07
N PRO A 124 17.58 6.51 -15.58
CA PRO A 124 18.90 7.09 -15.86
C PRO A 124 20.02 6.45 -15.03
N VAL A 125 19.66 5.80 -13.92
CA VAL A 125 20.61 5.21 -12.97
C VAL A 125 20.35 3.73 -12.75
N GLY A 126 21.43 2.97 -12.61
CA GLY A 126 21.40 1.57 -12.16
C GLY A 126 21.08 1.41 -10.68
N SER A 127 21.14 0.16 -10.21
CA SER A 127 20.90 -0.11 -8.79
C SER A 127 21.99 0.47 -7.88
N GLU A 128 23.20 0.70 -8.39
CA GLU A 128 24.35 1.18 -7.61
C GLU A 128 24.14 2.57 -6.99
N PRO A 129 23.80 3.65 -7.74
CA PRO A 129 23.54 4.95 -7.11
C PRO A 129 22.43 4.95 -6.06
N LEU A 130 21.41 4.08 -6.23
CA LEU A 130 20.33 3.91 -5.27
C LEU A 130 20.81 3.17 -4.00
N ARG A 131 21.68 2.17 -4.13
CA ARG A 131 22.35 1.51 -2.99
C ARG A 131 23.25 2.50 -2.24
N ASP A 132 24.07 3.26 -2.95
CA ASP A 132 24.94 4.27 -2.35
C ASP A 132 24.14 5.33 -1.59
N TRP A 133 23.01 5.77 -2.14
CA TRP A 133 22.10 6.66 -1.44
C TRP A 133 21.56 6.01 -0.16
N ARG A 134 21.08 4.76 -0.26
CA ARG A 134 20.51 4.01 0.87
C ARG A 134 21.53 3.87 2.00
N GLU A 135 22.76 3.49 1.68
CA GLU A 135 23.84 3.31 2.66
C GLU A 135 24.24 4.62 3.33
N ARG A 136 24.46 5.69 2.54
CA ARG A 136 24.84 7.01 3.06
C ARG A 136 23.76 7.58 3.99
N ARG A 137 22.49 7.36 3.67
CA ARG A 137 21.34 7.80 4.48
C ARG A 137 20.99 6.82 5.61
N ARG A 138 21.67 5.67 5.68
CA ARG A 138 21.33 4.56 6.59
C ARG A 138 19.85 4.19 6.51
N PHE A 139 19.29 4.23 5.31
CA PHE A 139 17.86 4.06 5.07
C PHE A 139 17.44 2.60 5.24
N GLN A 140 16.56 2.36 6.22
CA GLN A 140 16.08 1.02 6.62
C GLN A 140 14.75 0.64 5.96
N GLY A 141 14.21 1.49 5.07
CA GLY A 141 12.92 1.24 4.43
C GLY A 141 13.03 0.34 3.20
N THR A 142 11.89 0.09 2.59
CA THR A 142 11.76 -0.58 1.31
C THR A 142 12.06 0.39 0.17
N MET A 143 12.94 -0.01 -0.74
CA MET A 143 13.18 0.71 -1.99
C MET A 143 13.06 -0.25 -3.16
N VAL A 144 12.30 0.16 -4.17
CA VAL A 144 12.01 -0.70 -5.31
C VAL A 144 12.02 0.14 -6.58
N ALA A 145 12.88 -0.22 -7.55
CA ALA A 145 13.11 0.57 -8.76
C ALA A 145 12.90 -0.23 -10.06
N ALA A 146 12.47 0.46 -11.11
CA ALA A 146 12.31 -0.12 -12.43
C ALA A 146 13.70 -0.43 -13.04
N PRO A 147 13.82 -1.47 -13.88
CA PRO A 147 15.11 -1.83 -14.47
C PRO A 147 15.59 -0.76 -15.47
N VAL A 148 16.90 -0.50 -15.50
CA VAL A 148 17.56 0.43 -16.45
C VAL A 148 17.29 0.11 -17.91
N SER A 149 17.09 -1.17 -18.22
CA SER A 149 16.88 -1.65 -19.59
C SER A 149 15.45 -1.44 -20.10
N LYS A 150 14.51 -0.97 -19.26
CA LYS A 150 13.10 -0.85 -19.62
C LYS A 150 12.71 0.61 -19.83
N ARG A 151 11.89 0.84 -20.88
CA ARG A 151 11.21 2.11 -21.08
C ARG A 151 9.93 2.12 -20.25
N VAL A 152 9.65 3.24 -19.62
CA VAL A 152 8.47 3.46 -18.77
C VAL A 152 7.70 4.65 -19.34
N ARG A 153 6.37 4.56 -19.30
CA ARG A 153 5.52 5.68 -19.73
C ARG A 153 5.42 6.77 -18.67
N ALA A 154 5.19 8.00 -19.11
CA ALA A 154 4.85 9.13 -18.25
C ALA A 154 3.67 8.78 -17.34
N GLY A 155 3.77 9.19 -16.07
CA GLY A 155 2.77 8.89 -15.05
C GLY A 155 2.82 7.46 -14.46
N LEU A 156 3.66 6.55 -14.97
CA LEU A 156 3.88 5.23 -14.37
C LEU A 156 5.04 5.28 -13.36
N PRO A 157 4.94 4.60 -12.21
CA PRO A 157 5.96 4.67 -11.16
C PRO A 157 7.27 4.02 -11.61
N VAL A 158 8.39 4.73 -11.46
CA VAL A 158 9.73 4.20 -11.74
C VAL A 158 10.52 3.87 -10.48
N LEU A 159 10.25 4.56 -9.38
CA LEU A 159 10.82 4.27 -8.06
C LEU A 159 9.70 4.37 -7.03
N PHE A 160 9.61 3.37 -6.17
CA PHE A 160 8.85 3.44 -4.93
C PHE A 160 9.81 3.42 -3.74
N VAL A 161 9.60 4.32 -2.79
CA VAL A 161 10.32 4.37 -1.52
C VAL A 161 9.33 4.35 -0.37
N GLY A 162 9.29 3.22 0.33
CA GLY A 162 8.53 2.99 1.54
C GLY A 162 9.44 3.10 2.77
N PRO A 163 9.29 4.12 3.61
CA PRO A 163 10.14 4.27 4.80
C PRO A 163 9.92 3.12 5.79
N ALA A 164 10.96 2.79 6.56
CA ALA A 164 10.82 1.85 7.67
C ALA A 164 9.73 2.36 8.62
N TYR A 165 8.75 1.51 8.92
CA TYR A 165 7.63 1.83 9.80
C TYR A 165 6.75 3.00 9.33
N GLY A 166 6.73 3.34 8.04
CA GLY A 166 5.79 4.33 7.48
C GLY A 166 6.15 5.81 7.71
N ARG A 167 7.26 6.11 8.40
CA ARG A 167 7.72 7.49 8.69
C ARG A 167 7.92 8.29 7.41
N PRO A 168 7.23 9.42 7.15
CA PRO A 168 7.48 10.25 5.97
C PRO A 168 8.96 10.59 5.82
N LEU A 169 9.51 10.40 4.60
CA LEU A 169 10.84 10.89 4.24
C LEU A 169 10.89 12.42 4.38
N ALA A 170 12.02 12.92 4.85
CA ALA A 170 12.29 14.35 4.89
C ALA A 170 12.35 14.91 3.46
N LYS A 171 12.03 16.19 3.31
CA LYS A 171 12.03 16.85 2.00
C LYS A 171 13.40 16.75 1.31
N GLU A 172 14.47 16.85 2.08
CA GLU A 172 15.85 16.75 1.59
C GLU A 172 16.15 15.34 1.06
N GLU A 173 15.63 14.29 1.70
CA GLU A 173 15.79 12.90 1.24
C GLU A 173 15.05 12.67 -0.08
N LEU A 174 13.87 13.28 -0.25
CA LEU A 174 13.11 13.23 -1.49
C LEU A 174 13.81 14.02 -2.61
N LEU A 175 14.38 15.18 -2.30
CA LEU A 175 15.14 15.97 -3.28
C LEU A 175 16.41 15.25 -3.73
N ASP A 176 17.15 14.62 -2.80
CA ASP A 176 18.32 13.81 -3.12
C ASP A 176 17.99 12.65 -4.08
N LEU A 177 16.89 11.94 -3.82
CA LEU A 177 16.42 10.87 -4.70
C LEU A 177 15.96 11.42 -6.07
N GLY A 178 15.29 12.57 -6.08
CA GLY A 178 14.91 13.27 -7.30
C GLY A 178 16.12 13.67 -8.15
N ALA A 179 17.26 14.00 -7.53
CA ALA A 179 18.50 14.28 -8.25
C ALA A 179 19.08 13.05 -8.98
N LEU A 180 18.80 11.84 -8.48
CA LEU A 180 19.14 10.58 -9.15
C LEU A 180 18.17 10.23 -10.28
N LEU A 181 17.00 10.88 -10.32
CA LEU A 181 15.89 10.61 -11.24
C LEU A 181 15.45 11.89 -11.97
N PRO A 182 16.32 12.53 -12.77
CA PRO A 182 15.95 13.73 -13.51
C PRO A 182 14.75 13.49 -14.43
N GLY A 183 13.82 14.46 -14.46
CA GLY A 183 12.58 14.36 -15.25
C GLY A 183 11.49 13.50 -14.62
N CYS A 184 11.59 13.20 -13.32
CA CYS A 184 10.53 12.58 -12.55
C CYS A 184 9.88 13.56 -11.56
N LEU A 185 8.56 13.53 -11.51
CA LEU A 185 7.78 14.06 -10.39
C LEU A 185 7.74 13.01 -9.28
N TRP A 186 7.53 13.44 -8.04
CA TRP A 186 7.25 12.51 -6.95
C TRP A 186 6.02 12.93 -6.17
N GLY A 187 5.36 11.93 -5.58
CA GLY A 187 4.16 12.13 -4.79
C GLY A 187 3.99 11.04 -3.74
N ARG A 188 3.36 11.41 -2.63
CA ARG A 188 3.02 10.44 -1.58
C ARG A 188 1.86 9.56 -2.05
N VAL A 189 1.95 8.27 -1.76
CA VAL A 189 0.92 7.29 -2.07
C VAL A 189 0.56 6.46 -0.84
N ARG A 190 -0.73 6.10 -0.72
CA ARG A 190 -1.25 5.30 0.40
C ARG A 190 -0.76 3.85 0.39
N ARG A 191 -0.34 3.37 -0.77
CA ARG A 191 0.23 2.04 -0.99
C ARG A 191 1.09 2.10 -2.25
N MET A 192 2.11 1.26 -2.30
CA MET A 192 2.83 1.02 -3.54
C MET A 192 1.85 0.60 -4.63
N ARG A 193 1.84 1.31 -5.75
CA ARG A 193 1.21 0.89 -6.99
C ARG A 193 2.33 0.60 -7.96
N GLN A 194 2.17 -0.44 -8.75
CA GLN A 194 3.08 -0.70 -9.84
C GLN A 194 2.23 -1.03 -11.05
N VAL A 195 2.35 -0.20 -12.09
CA VAL A 195 1.72 -0.43 -13.39
C VAL A 195 2.82 -0.19 -14.40
N TYR A 196 3.21 -1.21 -15.16
CA TYR A 196 4.12 -1.05 -16.28
C TYR A 196 3.49 -1.47 -17.56
N GLU A 197 3.95 -0.84 -18.63
CA GLU A 197 3.69 -1.28 -19.97
C GLU A 197 4.84 -2.15 -20.46
N THR A 198 4.54 -3.36 -20.92
CA THR A 198 5.52 -4.25 -21.56
C THR A 198 5.09 -4.50 -22.98
N SER A 199 6.05 -4.55 -23.90
CA SER A 199 5.82 -4.85 -25.31
C SER A 199 6.49 -6.16 -25.68
N ASN A 200 5.76 -7.05 -26.34
CA ASN A 200 6.31 -8.23 -27.02
C ASN A 200 5.89 -8.23 -28.49
N SER A 201 6.18 -9.32 -29.21
CA SER A 201 5.77 -9.47 -30.61
C SER A 201 4.26 -9.42 -30.85
N ARG A 202 3.43 -9.45 -29.80
CA ARG A 202 1.96 -9.34 -29.84
C ARG A 202 1.44 -7.95 -29.49
N GLY A 203 2.33 -6.98 -29.27
CA GLY A 203 1.98 -5.60 -28.91
C GLY A 203 2.26 -5.26 -27.46
N THR A 204 1.66 -4.17 -27.01
CA THR A 204 1.97 -3.51 -25.75
C THR A 204 0.82 -3.68 -24.75
N PHE A 205 1.12 -4.11 -23.51
CA PHE A 205 0.12 -4.39 -22.48
C PHE A 205 0.55 -3.92 -21.09
N GLN A 206 -0.43 -3.57 -20.25
CA GLN A 206 -0.20 -3.12 -18.87
C GLN A 206 -0.18 -4.30 -17.89
N VAL A 207 0.80 -4.32 -16.98
CA VAL A 207 0.92 -5.28 -15.89
C VAL A 207 0.87 -4.52 -14.58
N ALA A 208 -0.16 -4.78 -13.78
CA ALA A 208 -0.28 -4.25 -12.44
C ALA A 208 0.35 -5.22 -11.44
N ALA A 209 1.32 -4.76 -10.64
CA ALA A 209 1.81 -5.50 -9.49
C ALA A 209 1.37 -4.80 -8.19
N THR A 210 0.82 -5.60 -7.28
CA THR A 210 0.47 -5.20 -5.91
C THR A 210 1.34 -6.00 -4.94
N GLN A 211 1.78 -5.37 -3.86
CA GLN A 211 2.49 -6.04 -2.76
C GLN A 211 1.72 -7.31 -2.34
N GLY A 212 2.41 -8.46 -2.26
CA GLY A 212 1.84 -9.75 -1.81
C GLY A 212 1.13 -10.62 -2.85
N LYS A 213 0.96 -10.17 -4.10
CA LYS A 213 0.40 -11.00 -5.21
C LYS A 213 1.34 -11.24 -6.39
N ALA A 214 2.54 -10.66 -6.36
CA ALA A 214 3.55 -10.97 -7.35
C ALA A 214 4.06 -12.40 -7.10
N GLY A 215 3.63 -13.35 -7.95
CA GLY A 215 4.19 -14.70 -7.94
C GLY A 215 5.69 -14.65 -8.23
N VAL A 216 6.43 -15.64 -7.74
CA VAL A 216 7.84 -15.86 -8.07
C VAL A 216 7.96 -15.87 -9.61
N GLY A 217 8.66 -14.89 -10.18
CA GLY A 217 8.82 -14.70 -11.64
C GLY A 217 8.09 -13.50 -12.27
N ALA A 218 7.30 -12.73 -11.53
CA ALA A 218 6.78 -11.43 -11.99
C ALA A 218 7.85 -10.33 -11.83
N GLU A 219 8.86 -10.33 -12.70
CA GLU A 219 9.99 -9.38 -12.70
C GLU A 219 9.62 -8.01 -13.29
N ILE A 220 9.30 -6.97 -12.51
CA ILE A 220 9.44 -5.60 -13.09
C ILE A 220 9.85 -4.51 -12.08
N LEU A 221 9.89 -4.79 -10.78
CA LEU A 221 10.47 -3.89 -9.79
C LEU A 221 11.47 -4.72 -9.00
N ILE A 222 12.76 -4.42 -9.15
CA ILE A 222 13.81 -5.21 -8.51
C ILE A 222 14.03 -4.60 -7.13
N PRO A 223 13.87 -5.37 -6.04
CA PRO A 223 14.29 -4.91 -4.72
C PRO A 223 15.74 -4.47 -4.80
N ILE A 224 16.03 -3.27 -4.30
CA ILE A 224 17.40 -2.82 -4.10
C ILE A 224 17.88 -3.51 -2.80
N ASP A 225 18.14 -4.82 -2.89
CA ASP A 225 18.15 -5.85 -1.82
C ASP A 225 18.93 -5.56 -0.52
N ASP A 226 18.56 -6.28 0.56
CA ASP A 226 19.27 -6.34 1.86
C ASP A 226 20.28 -7.49 2.01
N SER A 227 20.28 -8.49 1.11
CA SER A 227 21.29 -9.55 1.11
C SER A 227 21.18 -10.41 -0.15
N ALA A 228 21.79 -9.97 -1.25
CA ALA A 228 21.95 -10.80 -2.44
C ALA A 228 23.20 -11.68 -2.29
N GLY A 229 23.06 -12.72 -1.48
CA GLY A 229 24.01 -13.83 -1.35
C GLY A 229 23.25 -15.15 -1.45
N ALA A 230 22.82 -15.53 -2.65
CA ALA A 230 22.51 -16.90 -3.04
C ALA A 230 22.39 -16.96 -4.57
N ASP A 231 23.49 -17.37 -5.18
CA ASP A 231 23.60 -18.21 -6.37
C ASP A 231 22.40 -18.22 -7.34
N ARG A 232 22.56 -17.60 -8.52
CA ARG A 232 21.55 -17.56 -9.60
C ARG A 232 22.01 -18.23 -10.90
N ASP A 233 23.08 -19.03 -10.87
CA ASP A 233 23.44 -19.90 -11.99
C ASP A 233 22.80 -21.28 -11.81
N SER A 234 21.52 -21.39 -12.18
CA SER A 234 20.83 -22.60 -12.67
C SER A 234 19.36 -22.63 -12.25
N CYS A 235 18.48 -22.06 -13.08
CA CYS A 235 17.08 -22.47 -13.11
C CYS A 235 16.63 -22.56 -14.57
N GLN A 236 16.92 -23.70 -15.20
CA GLN A 236 16.17 -24.14 -16.37
C GLN A 236 14.76 -24.51 -15.88
N VAL A 237 13.76 -23.69 -16.23
CA VAL A 237 12.36 -24.03 -15.98
C VAL A 237 11.79 -24.70 -17.22
N HIS A 238 11.50 -25.98 -17.08
CA HIS A 238 10.67 -26.73 -18.03
C HIS A 238 9.24 -26.17 -18.00
N VAL A 239 8.76 -25.71 -19.16
CA VAL A 239 7.35 -25.39 -19.37
C VAL A 239 6.65 -26.67 -19.82
N SER A 240 5.97 -27.34 -18.89
CA SER A 240 5.00 -28.38 -19.25
C SER A 240 3.73 -27.72 -19.81
N ARG A 241 3.46 -27.98 -21.08
CA ARG A 241 2.19 -27.68 -21.74
C ARG A 241 1.39 -28.98 -21.83
N GLU A 242 0.17 -28.97 -21.29
CA GLU A 242 -0.80 -30.02 -21.59
C GLU A 242 -1.08 -30.03 -23.11
N GLY A 243 -0.99 -31.23 -23.69
CA GLY A 243 -1.70 -31.59 -24.92
C GLY A 243 -1.03 -31.25 -26.24
N THR A 244 0.12 -31.90 -26.54
CA THR A 244 0.35 -32.82 -27.68
C THR A 244 1.84 -33.09 -27.79
N SER A 245 2.26 -34.33 -27.50
CA SER A 245 3.58 -34.82 -27.84
C SER A 245 3.57 -35.23 -29.31
N GLU A 246 4.20 -34.45 -30.17
CA GLU A 246 4.68 -34.92 -31.47
C GLU A 246 6.20 -34.82 -31.47
N VAL A 247 6.86 -35.99 -31.41
CA VAL A 247 8.32 -36.11 -31.53
C VAL A 247 8.65 -36.10 -33.01
N VAL A 248 9.02 -34.94 -33.54
CA VAL A 248 9.70 -34.87 -34.84
C VAL A 248 11.19 -34.98 -34.59
N ASN A 249 11.71 -36.19 -34.78
CA ASN A 249 13.12 -36.50 -34.75
C ASN A 249 13.72 -36.19 -36.14
N THR A 250 14.51 -35.12 -36.24
CA THR A 250 15.36 -34.86 -37.40
C THR A 250 16.82 -34.97 -37.01
N ARG A 251 17.42 -36.13 -37.37
CA ARG A 251 18.76 -36.38 -37.94
C ARG A 251 19.83 -35.30 -37.70
N GLY A 252 21.08 -35.59 -37.37
CA GLY A 252 21.87 -36.81 -37.51
C GLY A 252 23.34 -36.42 -37.75
N SER A 253 24.25 -37.34 -37.42
CA SER A 253 25.59 -37.50 -37.99
C SER A 253 26.59 -36.34 -37.89
N LEU A 254 27.60 -36.51 -37.04
CA LEU A 254 28.90 -37.06 -37.43
C LEU A 254 29.48 -37.89 -36.28
#